data_AF-B5THH9-F1
#
_entry.id   AF-B5THH9-F1
#
_cell.length_a   1.000
_cell.length_b   1.000
_cell.length_c   1.000
_cell.angle_alpha   90.00
_cell.angle_beta   90.00
_cell.angle_gamma   90.00
#
_symmetry.space_group_name_H-M   'P 1'
#
loop_
_entity.id
_entity.type
_entity.pdbx_description
1 polymer ?
#
loop_
_entity_poly.entity_id
_entity_poly.type
_entity_poly.pdbx_seq_one_letter_code
_entity_poly.pdbx_strand_id
1 'polypeptide(L)'
;DLNVNVLDAGQALLIDCDYNTDLFDASTVQRFLDIYRTLLTHLADDASAAVARLPLSSDAERNLLTVEWNRTDTDFGEDAAQPLHRLFEQQVERTPDAVAIVFDDTALTYAELNLRANRLAHHLVALGVGPDSLVGVAMERSLDMSVALLAILKAGGAY
;
A
#
# COMPACT_ATOMS: atom_id res chain seq x y z
N ASP A 1 -6.58 -28.68 25.74
CA ASP A 1 -5.96 -27.38 25.42
C ASP A 1 -6.91 -26.21 25.53
N LEU A 2 -8.10 -26.27 24.93
CA LEU A 2 -9.20 -25.32 25.17
C LEU A 2 -10.53 -26.09 25.24
N ASN A 3 -11.37 -25.78 26.22
CA ASN A 3 -12.68 -26.40 26.43
C ASN A 3 -13.74 -25.31 26.66
N VAL A 4 -14.85 -25.38 25.94
CA VAL A 4 -15.97 -24.42 26.05
C VAL A 4 -17.15 -25.14 26.66
N ASN A 5 -17.62 -24.68 27.82
CA ASN A 5 -18.80 -25.21 28.46
C ASN A 5 -19.97 -24.23 28.25
N VAL A 6 -21.14 -24.77 27.91
CA VAL A 6 -22.37 -23.99 27.68
C VAL A 6 -23.43 -24.50 28.65
N LEU A 7 -23.96 -23.59 29.47
CA LEU A 7 -24.98 -23.87 30.46
C LEU A 7 -26.23 -23.05 30.12
N ASP A 8 -27.36 -23.74 29.96
CA ASP A 8 -28.65 -23.10 29.81
C ASP A 8 -29.18 -22.65 31.19
N ALA A 9 -29.22 -21.34 31.40
CA ALA A 9 -29.78 -20.70 32.60
C ALA A 9 -31.23 -20.24 32.39
N GLY A 10 -31.92 -20.73 31.36
CA GLY A 10 -33.31 -20.47 31.02
C GLY A 10 -33.50 -19.18 30.23
N GLN A 11 -33.14 -18.02 30.80
CA GLN A 11 -33.23 -16.73 30.11
C GLN A 11 -31.93 -16.31 29.42
N ALA A 12 -30.84 -17.05 29.65
CA ALA A 12 -29.53 -16.78 29.08
C ALA A 12 -28.75 -18.09 28.92
N LEU A 13 -27.82 -18.10 27.97
CA LEU A 13 -26.77 -19.10 27.89
C LEU A 13 -25.54 -18.54 28.61
N LEU A 14 -25.05 -19.26 29.61
CA LEU A 14 -23.75 -19.00 30.22
C LEU A 14 -22.70 -19.79 29.46
N ILE A 15 -21.63 -19.11 29.06
CA ILE A 15 -20.54 -19.70 28.29
C ILE A 15 -19.26 -19.43 29.05
N ASP A 16 -18.60 -20.48 29.49
CA ASP A 16 -17.29 -20.43 30.12
C ASP A 16 -16.26 -21.21 29.29
N CYS A 17 -15.00 -20.80 29.41
CA CYS A 17 -13.91 -21.36 28.63
C CYS A 17 -12.72 -21.66 29.52
N ASP A 18 -12.39 -22.94 29.64
CA ASP A 18 -11.20 -23.43 30.31
C ASP A 18 -10.07 -23.61 29.29
N TYR A 19 -8.90 -23.05 29.54
CA TYR A 19 -7.80 -23.10 28.58
C TYR A 19 -6.44 -23.26 29.25
N ASN A 20 -5.51 -23.87 28.51
CA ASN A 20 -4.12 -23.99 28.91
C ASN A 20 -3.40 -22.66 28.69
N THR A 21 -2.92 -22.04 29.77
CA THR A 21 -2.20 -20.75 29.74
C THR A 21 -0.83 -20.82 29.07
N ASP A 22 -0.25 -22.02 28.92
CA ASP A 22 1.00 -22.22 28.18
C ASP A 22 0.79 -22.08 26.66
N LEU A 23 -0.46 -22.19 26.18
CA LEU A 23 -0.83 -22.14 24.76
C LEU A 23 -1.65 -20.91 24.39
N PHE A 24 -2.41 -20.34 25.33
CA PHE A 24 -3.30 -19.22 25.07
C PHE A 24 -3.19 -18.13 26.14
N ASP A 25 -3.16 -16.88 25.70
CA ASP A 25 -3.38 -15.73 26.57
C ASP A 25 -4.89 -15.45 26.73
N ALA A 26 -5.24 -14.71 27.80
CA ALA A 26 -6.62 -14.35 28.08
C ALA A 26 -7.26 -13.54 26.95
N SER A 27 -6.49 -12.69 26.27
CA SER A 27 -6.94 -11.91 25.11
C SER A 27 -7.35 -12.77 23.92
N THR A 28 -6.60 -13.85 23.62
CA THR A 28 -6.95 -14.77 22.53
C THR A 28 -8.24 -15.52 22.85
N VAL A 29 -8.40 -15.98 24.09
CA VAL A 29 -9.61 -16.70 24.50
C VAL A 29 -10.82 -15.78 24.54
N GLN A 30 -10.66 -14.54 25.00
CA GLN A 30 -11.71 -13.53 24.94
C GLN A 30 -12.16 -13.29 23.49
N ARG A 31 -11.22 -13.17 22.56
CA ARG A 31 -11.53 -13.04 21.13
C ARG A 31 -12.31 -14.24 20.60
N PHE A 32 -11.96 -15.47 20.98
CA PHE A 32 -12.72 -16.66 20.57
C PHE A 32 -14.15 -16.67 21.14
N LEU A 33 -14.34 -16.23 22.38
CA LEU A 33 -15.67 -16.08 22.97
C LEU A 33 -16.51 -15.00 22.26
N ASP A 34 -15.88 -13.90 21.85
CA ASP A 34 -16.55 -12.84 21.08
C ASP A 34 -16.97 -13.32 19.67
N ILE A 35 -16.12 -14.12 19.02
CA ILE A 35 -16.45 -14.80 17.74
C ILE A 35 -17.64 -15.74 17.96
N TYR A 36 -17.58 -16.58 19.00
CA TYR A 36 -18.64 -17.56 19.31
C TYR A 36 -19.98 -16.87 19.61
N ARG A 37 -19.96 -15.77 20.37
CA ARG A 37 -21.13 -14.92 20.61
C ARG A 37 -21.68 -14.32 19.31
N THR A 38 -20.82 -13.82 18.44
CA THR A 38 -21.21 -13.24 17.15
C THR A 38 -21.93 -14.28 16.29
N LEU A 39 -21.37 -15.50 16.18
CA LEU A 39 -21.98 -16.61 15.44
C LEU A 39 -23.36 -17.00 16.00
N LEU A 40 -23.49 -17.16 17.32
CA LEU A 40 -24.76 -17.52 17.95
C LEU A 40 -25.83 -16.44 17.75
N THR A 41 -25.43 -15.17 17.82
CA THR A 41 -26.36 -14.04 17.60
C THR A 41 -26.88 -14.04 16.17
N HIS A 42 -25.99 -14.19 15.18
CA HIS A 42 -26.41 -14.24 13.77
C HIS A 42 -27.26 -15.47 13.43
N LEU A 43 -26.96 -16.63 14.01
CA LEU A 43 -27.78 -17.85 13.83
C LEU A 43 -29.15 -17.73 14.49
N ALA A 44 -29.26 -16.99 15.60
CA ALA A 44 -30.55 -16.72 16.24
C ALA A 44 -31.43 -15.80 15.38
N ASP A 45 -30.83 -14.84 14.67
CA ASP A 45 -31.54 -13.93 13.77
C ASP A 45 -31.95 -14.60 12.43
N ASP A 46 -31.09 -15.45 11.87
CA ASP A 46 -31.38 -16.23 10.66
C ASP A 46 -30.78 -17.64 10.73
N ALA A 47 -31.60 -18.59 11.18
CA ALA A 47 -31.22 -20.00 11.28
C ALA A 47 -31.03 -20.69 9.92
N SER A 48 -31.44 -20.06 8.81
CA SER A 48 -31.26 -20.59 7.44
C SER A 48 -29.98 -20.09 6.77
N ALA A 49 -29.26 -19.17 7.41
CA ALA A 49 -28.02 -18.62 6.89
C ALA A 49 -26.99 -19.73 6.67
N ALA A 50 -26.36 -19.72 5.49
CA ALA A 50 -25.26 -20.64 5.21
C ALA A 50 -24.10 -20.36 6.18
N VAL A 51 -23.59 -21.39 6.85
CA VAL A 51 -22.49 -21.28 7.83
C VAL A 51 -21.30 -20.51 7.26
N ALA A 52 -20.98 -20.70 5.98
CA ALA A 52 -19.90 -20.01 5.28
C ALA A 52 -20.07 -18.48 5.15
N ARG A 53 -21.27 -17.95 5.40
CA ARG A 53 -21.59 -16.51 5.34
C ARG A 53 -21.69 -15.88 6.73
N LEU A 54 -21.57 -16.68 7.79
CA LEU A 54 -21.64 -16.15 9.14
C LEU A 54 -20.37 -15.34 9.43
N PRO A 55 -20.51 -14.12 9.97
CA PRO A 55 -19.36 -13.34 10.34
C PRO A 55 -18.62 -13.96 11.51
N LEU A 56 -17.30 -14.15 11.35
CA LEU A 56 -16.44 -14.60 12.45
C LEU A 56 -16.05 -13.44 13.35
N SER A 57 -15.65 -12.30 12.78
CA SER A 57 -15.29 -11.12 13.56
C SER A 57 -16.51 -10.34 14.02
N SER A 58 -16.39 -9.65 15.16
CA SER A 58 -17.38 -8.66 15.59
C SER A 58 -17.40 -7.45 14.64
N ASP A 59 -18.45 -6.63 14.71
CA ASP A 59 -18.51 -5.41 13.90
C ASP A 59 -17.46 -4.37 14.32
N ALA A 60 -17.08 -4.35 15.60
CA ALA A 60 -15.99 -3.50 16.09
C ALA A 60 -14.63 -3.95 15.52
N GLU A 61 -14.38 -5.26 15.47
CA GLU A 61 -13.16 -5.81 14.87
C GLU A 61 -13.15 -5.59 13.35
N ARG A 62 -14.29 -5.76 12.66
CA ARG A 62 -14.40 -5.38 11.24
C ARG A 62 -14.06 -3.92 11.03
N ASN A 63 -14.69 -3.02 11.79
CA ASN A 63 -14.44 -1.58 11.66
C ASN A 63 -12.95 -1.25 11.90
N LEU A 64 -12.32 -1.86 12.91
CA LEU A 64 -10.89 -1.67 13.16
C LEU A 64 -10.04 -2.09 11.95
N LEU A 65 -10.29 -3.29 11.41
CA LEU A 65 -9.49 -3.89 10.33
C LEU A 65 -9.76 -3.24 8.96
N THR A 66 -11.01 -2.88 8.66
CA THR A 66 -11.40 -2.40 7.33
C THR A 66 -11.43 -0.88 7.24
N VAL A 67 -11.68 -0.17 8.33
CA VAL A 67 -11.77 1.29 8.35
C VAL A 67 -10.58 1.88 9.07
N GLU A 68 -10.48 1.69 10.40
CA GLU A 68 -9.52 2.41 11.24
C GLU A 68 -8.07 2.22 10.80
N TRP A 69 -7.64 0.98 10.57
CA TRP A 69 -6.28 0.67 10.12
C TRP A 69 -6.03 1.02 8.65
N ASN A 70 -7.10 1.14 7.84
CA ASN A 70 -7.00 1.55 6.44
C ASN A 70 -7.27 3.05 6.24
N ARG A 71 -7.28 3.87 7.31
CA ARG A 71 -7.33 5.33 7.20
C ARG A 71 -6.00 5.89 6.70
N THR A 72 -5.67 5.57 5.46
CA THR A 72 -4.46 6.03 4.75
C THR A 72 -4.78 7.15 3.76
N ASP A 73 -6.04 7.56 3.65
CA ASP A 73 -6.47 8.67 2.81
C ASP A 73 -5.70 9.94 3.18
N THR A 74 -4.86 10.41 2.26
CA THR A 74 -4.06 11.61 2.40
C THR A 74 -4.25 12.44 1.15
N ASP A 75 -4.57 13.72 1.32
CA ASP A 75 -4.67 14.66 0.21
C ASP A 75 -3.26 15.05 -0.26
N PHE A 76 -2.90 14.62 -1.47
CA PHE A 76 -1.65 14.96 -2.14
C PHE A 76 -1.78 16.23 -3.00
N GLY A 77 -2.93 16.91 -2.97
CA GLY A 77 -3.17 18.19 -3.65
C GLY A 77 -3.05 18.11 -5.17
N GLU A 78 -2.70 19.25 -5.79
CA GLU A 78 -2.54 19.38 -7.26
C GLU A 78 -1.36 18.56 -7.82
N ASP A 79 -0.41 18.15 -6.96
CA ASP A 79 0.75 17.36 -7.35
C ASP A 79 0.41 15.87 -7.51
N ALA A 80 -0.69 15.40 -6.89
CA ALA A 80 -1.12 14.01 -6.90
C ALA A 80 -1.34 13.44 -8.32
N ALA A 81 -1.82 14.29 -9.23
CA ALA A 81 -2.17 13.91 -10.59
C ALA A 81 -1.02 14.08 -11.59
N GLN A 82 0.12 14.62 -11.15
CA GLN A 82 1.23 14.96 -12.04
C GLN A 82 2.24 13.81 -12.14
N PRO A 83 2.72 13.48 -13.35
CA PRO A 83 3.75 12.47 -13.50
C PRO A 83 5.08 13.00 -12.95
N LEU A 84 5.93 12.09 -12.43
CA LEU A 84 7.20 12.40 -11.78
C LEU A 84 8.08 13.38 -12.59
N HIS A 85 8.15 13.23 -13.92
CA HIS A 85 8.98 14.09 -14.76
C HIS A 85 8.50 15.56 -14.80
N ARG A 86 7.22 15.83 -14.53
CA ARG A 86 6.67 17.19 -14.41
C ARG A 86 6.99 17.83 -13.07
N LEU A 87 6.84 17.07 -11.97
CA LEU A 87 7.29 17.50 -10.65
C LEU A 87 8.79 17.82 -10.64
N PHE A 88 9.59 17.02 -11.36
CA PHE A 88 11.00 17.29 -11.57
C PHE A 88 11.24 18.59 -12.36
N GLU A 89 10.51 18.84 -13.44
CA GLU A 89 10.62 20.10 -14.22
C GLU A 89 10.30 21.34 -13.36
N GLN A 90 9.28 21.26 -12.51
CA GLN A 90 8.96 22.34 -11.57
C GLN A 90 10.10 22.58 -10.58
N GLN A 91 10.76 21.52 -10.08
CA GLN A 91 11.92 21.68 -9.22
C GLN A 91 13.11 22.31 -9.96
N VAL A 92 13.29 22.00 -11.25
CA VAL A 92 14.32 22.62 -12.11
C VAL A 92 14.09 24.11 -12.25
N GLU A 93 12.84 24.55 -12.42
CA GLU A 93 12.49 25.97 -12.47
C GLU A 93 12.76 26.69 -11.14
N ARG A 94 12.52 26.01 -10.00
CA ARG A 94 12.70 26.59 -8.66
C ARG A 94 14.16 26.75 -8.26
N THR A 95 15.00 25.74 -8.53
CA THR A 95 16.40 25.73 -8.10
C THR A 95 17.32 25.15 -9.19
N PRO A 96 17.47 25.85 -10.33
CA PRO A 96 18.18 25.31 -11.50
C PRO A 96 19.65 24.99 -11.23
N ASP A 97 20.32 25.82 -10.44
CA ASP A 97 21.76 25.72 -10.16
C ASP A 97 22.08 24.82 -8.95
N ALA A 98 21.07 24.32 -8.25
CA ALA A 98 21.28 23.39 -7.14
C ALA A 98 21.71 22.01 -7.68
N VAL A 99 22.59 21.35 -6.93
CA VAL A 99 23.03 19.97 -7.26
C VAL A 99 21.85 19.02 -7.12
N ALA A 100 21.51 18.32 -8.21
CA ALA A 100 20.42 17.33 -8.25
C ALA A 100 20.92 15.91 -7.98
N ILE A 101 22.10 15.57 -8.51
CA ILE A 101 22.68 14.24 -8.39
C ILE A 101 24.21 14.33 -8.34
N VAL A 102 24.81 13.45 -7.55
CA VAL A 102 26.26 13.26 -7.42
C VAL A 102 26.57 11.79 -7.63
N PHE A 103 27.63 11.52 -8.39
CA PHE A 103 28.20 10.19 -8.58
C PHE A 103 29.71 10.32 -8.61
N ASP A 104 30.38 9.66 -7.66
CA ASP A 104 31.80 9.87 -7.35
C ASP A 104 32.14 11.36 -7.17
N ASP A 105 33.17 11.85 -7.86
CA ASP A 105 33.62 13.25 -7.82
C ASP A 105 32.89 14.16 -8.82
N THR A 106 31.81 13.67 -9.43
CA THR A 106 31.04 14.39 -10.45
C THR A 106 29.61 14.67 -10.00
N ALA A 107 29.10 15.84 -10.37
CA ALA A 107 27.75 16.28 -10.02
C ALA A 107 27.04 16.90 -11.23
N LEU A 108 25.72 16.81 -11.26
CA LEU A 108 24.87 17.57 -12.17
C LEU A 108 23.92 18.44 -11.38
N THR A 109 23.76 19.68 -11.85
CA THR A 109 22.67 20.54 -11.36
C THR A 109 21.32 20.07 -11.89
N TYR A 110 20.23 20.57 -11.32
CA TYR A 110 18.88 20.33 -11.84
C TYR A 110 18.77 20.75 -13.31
N ALA A 111 19.28 21.92 -13.68
CA ALA A 111 19.26 22.42 -15.05
C ALA A 111 20.03 21.49 -16.02
N GLU A 112 21.22 21.03 -15.62
CA GLU A 112 22.05 20.15 -16.44
C GLU A 112 21.43 18.76 -16.64
N LEU A 113 20.92 18.16 -15.55
CA LEU A 113 20.25 16.87 -15.61
C LEU A 113 18.99 16.95 -16.48
N ASN A 114 18.18 18.00 -16.33
CA ASN A 114 16.98 18.20 -17.15
C ASN A 114 17.32 18.37 -18.62
N LEU A 115 18.35 19.16 -18.94
CA LEU A 115 18.78 19.38 -20.32
C LEU A 115 19.23 18.08 -21.00
N ARG A 116 20.05 17.27 -20.31
CA ARG A 116 20.50 15.97 -20.83
C ARG A 116 19.33 15.00 -21.01
N ALA A 117 18.43 14.92 -20.02
CA ALA A 117 17.25 14.06 -20.09
C ALA A 117 16.30 14.47 -21.21
N ASN A 118 16.06 15.78 -21.41
CA ASN A 118 15.20 16.28 -22.50
C ASN A 118 15.77 15.93 -23.89
N ARG A 119 17.09 16.06 -24.07
CA ARG A 119 17.75 15.69 -25.34
C ARG A 119 17.57 14.21 -25.64
N LEU A 120 17.80 13.35 -24.65
CA LEU A 120 17.62 11.91 -24.81
C LEU A 120 16.14 11.54 -24.99
N ALA A 121 15.22 12.20 -24.29
CA ALA A 121 13.78 11.97 -24.43
C ALA A 121 13.31 12.26 -25.86
N HIS A 122 13.74 13.38 -26.46
CA HIS A 122 13.43 13.66 -27.87
C HIS A 122 13.99 12.61 -28.83
N HIS A 123 15.19 12.10 -28.55
CA HIS A 123 15.75 11.00 -29.35
C HIS A 123 14.93 9.71 -29.21
N LEU A 124 14.52 9.35 -27.99
CA LEU A 124 13.67 8.18 -27.74
C LEU A 124 12.30 8.32 -28.43
N VAL A 125 11.69 9.51 -28.37
CA VAL A 125 10.43 9.79 -29.09
C VAL A 125 10.63 9.63 -30.60
N ALA A 126 11.77 10.09 -31.15
CA ALA A 126 12.09 9.88 -32.56
C ALA A 126 12.31 8.40 -32.93
N LEU A 127 12.69 7.56 -31.97
CA LEU A 127 12.78 6.09 -32.11
C LEU A 127 11.43 5.37 -31.90
N GLY A 128 10.36 6.11 -31.60
CA GLY A 128 9.01 5.59 -31.42
C GLY A 128 8.60 5.29 -29.98
N VAL A 129 9.38 5.70 -28.99
CA VAL A 129 8.98 5.59 -27.57
C VAL A 129 7.84 6.57 -27.29
N GLY A 130 6.79 6.06 -26.66
CA GLY A 130 5.62 6.83 -26.22
C GLY A 130 4.92 6.16 -25.03
N PRO A 131 3.67 6.57 -24.73
CA PRO A 131 2.84 5.90 -23.73
C PRO A 131 2.83 4.37 -23.88
N ASP A 132 2.85 3.66 -22.75
CA ASP A 132 2.86 2.19 -22.65
C ASP A 132 4.07 1.49 -23.30
N SER A 133 5.10 2.23 -23.71
CA SER A 133 6.35 1.65 -24.23
C SER A 133 7.27 1.19 -23.11
N LEU A 134 7.82 -0.02 -23.22
CA LEU A 134 8.84 -0.54 -22.30
C LEU A 134 10.24 -0.37 -22.90
N VAL A 135 11.15 0.28 -22.16
CA VAL A 135 12.52 0.58 -22.60
C VAL A 135 13.52 -0.09 -21.66
N GLY A 136 14.20 -1.13 -22.12
CA GLY A 136 15.22 -1.81 -21.34
C GLY A 136 16.47 -0.95 -21.09
N VAL A 137 16.93 -0.91 -19.84
CA VAL A 137 18.13 -0.16 -19.41
C VAL A 137 19.23 -1.14 -19.01
N ALA A 138 20.24 -1.31 -19.87
CA ALA A 138 21.37 -2.21 -19.67
C ALA A 138 22.67 -1.40 -19.49
N MET A 139 22.85 -0.83 -18.29
CA MET A 139 24.03 -0.03 -17.93
C MET A 139 24.32 -0.14 -16.43
N GLU A 140 25.57 0.11 -16.06
CA GLU A 140 25.97 0.21 -14.66
C GLU A 140 25.52 1.54 -14.03
N ARG A 141 25.56 1.63 -12.70
CA ARG A 141 25.21 2.87 -11.98
C ARG A 141 26.14 4.00 -12.43
N SER A 142 25.54 5.09 -12.86
CA SER A 142 26.24 6.28 -13.35
C SER A 142 25.28 7.47 -13.41
N LEU A 143 25.81 8.68 -13.66
CA LEU A 143 24.98 9.84 -13.99
C LEU A 143 24.13 9.59 -15.24
N ASP A 144 24.67 8.90 -16.24
CA ASP A 144 23.98 8.61 -17.49
C ASP A 144 22.81 7.64 -17.30
N MET A 145 22.89 6.73 -16.33
CA MET A 145 21.74 5.92 -15.92
C MET A 145 20.59 6.80 -15.44
N SER A 146 20.86 7.76 -14.57
CA SER A 146 19.81 8.67 -14.06
C SER A 146 19.23 9.56 -15.17
N VAL A 147 20.08 10.00 -16.11
CA VAL A 147 19.64 10.70 -17.33
C VAL A 147 18.71 9.81 -18.16
N ALA A 148 19.05 8.52 -18.35
CA ALA A 148 18.25 7.58 -19.13
C ALA A 148 16.88 7.32 -18.49
N LEU A 149 16.82 7.05 -17.18
CA LEU A 149 15.55 6.81 -16.48
C LEU A 149 14.61 8.01 -16.61
N LEU A 150 15.12 9.23 -16.37
CA LEU A 150 14.32 10.45 -16.49
C LEU A 150 13.90 10.72 -17.95
N ALA A 151 14.77 10.44 -18.92
CA ALA A 151 14.46 10.60 -20.34
C ALA A 151 13.35 9.64 -20.80
N ILE A 152 13.34 8.39 -20.34
CA ILE A 152 12.30 7.41 -20.65
C ILE A 152 10.94 7.89 -20.12
N LEU A 153 10.90 8.37 -18.87
CA LEU A 153 9.68 8.94 -18.29
C LEU A 153 9.19 10.17 -19.05
N LYS A 154 10.10 11.06 -19.48
CA LYS A 154 9.77 12.24 -20.28
C LYS A 154 9.30 11.91 -21.70
N ALA A 155 9.77 10.79 -22.28
CA ALA A 155 9.29 10.27 -23.54
C ALA A 155 7.90 9.59 -23.41
N GLY A 156 7.42 9.37 -22.18
CA GLY A 156 6.14 8.72 -21.88
C GLY A 156 6.23 7.20 -21.73
N GLY A 157 7.42 6.61 -21.81
CA GLY A 157 7.64 5.18 -21.60
C GLY A 157 7.87 4.82 -20.13
N ALA A 158 7.99 3.51 -19.89
CA ALA A 158 8.44 2.92 -18.64
C ALA A 158 9.74 2.13 -18.87
N TYR A 159 10.60 2.07 -17.86
CA TYR A 159 11.89 1.37 -17.87
C TYR A 159 11.86 0.11 -17.01
#